data_AF-A0A356ZVR5-F1
#
_entry.id   AF-A0A356ZVR5-F1
#
_cell.length_a   1.000
_cell.length_b   1.000
_cell.length_c   1.000
_cell.angle_alpha   90.00
_cell.angle_beta   90.00
_cell.angle_gamma   90.00
#
_symmetry.space_group_name_H-M   'P 1'
#
loop_
_entity.id
_entity.type
_entity.pdbx_description
1 polymer ?
#
loop_
_entity_poly.entity_id
_entity_poly.type
_entity_poly.pdbx_seq_one_letter_code
_entity_poly.pdbx_strand_id
1 'polypeptide(L)'
;MLQAAATGDVLYDRHQTMEHIVQAARRLWSKGPSRLSQWNEILLRYRIGSLAQDLKDAPERDPQTLMLSMFVVQSSLEGYLTLHQHWPVPVKHLLERIDKLDPALGQDARRFFSAMPDKELALYIADKVIEPFGGRVTHYSSPKERMTERGQEGP
;
A
#
# COMPACT_ATOMS: atom_id res chain seq x y z
N MET A 1 -14.20 -1.98 -8.00
CA MET A 1 -15.66 -2.03 -8.27
C MET A 1 -16.47 -1.43 -7.12
N LEU A 2 -16.19 -1.74 -5.85
CA LEU A 2 -16.92 -1.18 -4.70
C LEU A 2 -16.96 0.36 -4.66
N GLN A 3 -15.81 1.04 -4.83
CA GLN A 3 -15.74 2.51 -4.85
C GLN A 3 -16.66 3.12 -5.90
N ALA A 4 -16.56 2.66 -7.14
CA ALA A 4 -17.37 3.17 -8.25
C ALA A 4 -18.87 3.02 -7.98
N ALA A 5 -19.30 1.89 -7.40
CA ALA A 5 -20.69 1.67 -7.03
C ALA A 5 -21.14 2.51 -5.81
N ALA A 6 -20.24 2.82 -4.88
CA ALA A 6 -20.57 3.60 -3.69
C ALA A 6 -20.62 5.12 -3.94
N THR A 7 -19.75 5.62 -4.82
CA THR A 7 -19.55 7.07 -5.05
C THR A 7 -20.06 7.57 -6.40
N GLY A 8 -20.43 6.67 -7.32
CA GLY A 8 -20.93 7.03 -8.64
C GLY A 8 -22.43 7.33 -8.67
N ASP A 9 -22.86 7.94 -9.77
CA ASP A 9 -24.26 8.24 -10.06
C ASP A 9 -24.87 7.16 -10.99
N VAL A 10 -26.14 6.81 -10.74
CA VAL A 10 -26.90 5.89 -11.60
C VAL A 10 -27.54 6.69 -12.72
N LEU A 11 -27.04 6.50 -13.95
CA LEU A 11 -27.58 7.20 -15.13
C LEU A 11 -28.84 6.54 -15.69
N TYR A 12 -28.97 5.22 -15.55
CA TYR A 12 -30.12 4.46 -16.04
C TYR A 12 -30.32 3.17 -15.23
N ASP A 13 -31.53 2.92 -14.74
CA ASP A 13 -31.88 1.70 -14.01
C ASP A 13 -33.37 1.36 -14.17
N ARG A 14 -33.71 0.64 -15.25
CA ARG A 14 -35.09 0.28 -15.57
C ARG A 14 -35.74 -0.65 -14.52
N HIS A 15 -34.94 -1.43 -13.81
CA HIS A 15 -35.42 -2.51 -12.92
C HIS A 15 -34.99 -2.32 -11.45
N GLN A 16 -34.53 -1.11 -11.07
CA GLN A 16 -34.06 -0.77 -9.72
C GLN A 16 -32.95 -1.68 -9.17
N THR A 17 -32.27 -2.42 -10.06
CA THR A 17 -31.24 -3.39 -9.66
C THR A 17 -29.96 -2.67 -9.27
N MET A 18 -29.64 -1.57 -9.96
CA MET A 18 -28.46 -0.76 -9.64
C MET A 18 -28.67 0.00 -8.34
N GLU A 19 -29.87 0.49 -8.07
CA GLU A 19 -30.20 1.16 -6.80
C GLU A 19 -29.88 0.25 -5.59
N HIS A 20 -30.30 -1.02 -5.64
CA HIS A 20 -29.99 -1.99 -4.58
C HIS A 20 -28.47 -2.24 -4.43
N ILE A 21 -27.74 -2.34 -5.54
CA ILE A 21 -26.29 -2.52 -5.55
C ILE A 21 -25.59 -1.29 -4.95
N VAL A 22 -26.00 -0.07 -5.34
CA VAL A 22 -25.44 1.19 -4.83
C VAL A 22 -25.69 1.33 -3.34
N GLN A 23 -26.89 1.03 -2.86
CA GLN A 23 -27.20 1.06 -1.42
C GLN A 23 -26.37 0.04 -0.63
N ALA A 24 -26.22 -1.18 -1.14
CA ALA A 24 -25.33 -2.18 -0.54
C ALA A 24 -23.86 -1.70 -0.54
N ALA A 25 -23.39 -1.15 -1.65
CA ALA A 25 -22.04 -0.62 -1.80
C ALA A 25 -21.77 0.55 -0.84
N ARG A 26 -22.69 1.51 -0.71
CA ARG A 26 -22.59 2.63 0.24
C ARG A 26 -22.50 2.15 1.69
N ARG A 27 -23.31 1.16 2.07
CA ARG A 27 -23.28 0.53 3.40
C ARG A 27 -21.97 -0.20 3.69
N LEU A 28 -21.35 -0.81 2.68
CA LEU A 28 -20.03 -1.43 2.82
C LEU A 28 -18.93 -0.38 2.86
N TRP A 29 -19.03 0.65 2.00
CA TRP A 29 -18.05 1.72 1.89
C TRP A 29 -17.92 2.55 3.18
N SER A 30 -19.05 2.81 3.86
CA SER A 30 -19.06 3.55 5.13
C SER A 30 -18.37 2.82 6.28
N LYS A 31 -18.19 1.49 6.18
CA LYS A 31 -17.45 0.69 7.16
C LYS A 31 -15.93 0.81 7.02
N GLY A 32 -15.45 1.42 5.94
CA GLY A 32 -14.02 1.45 5.61
C GLY A 32 -13.53 0.14 5.00
N PRO A 33 -12.27 0.12 4.53
CA PRO A 33 -11.65 -1.09 4.03
C PRO A 33 -11.45 -2.11 5.16
N SER A 34 -11.58 -3.38 4.84
CA SER A 34 -11.28 -4.47 5.77
C SER A 34 -9.79 -4.45 6.16
N ARG A 35 -9.51 -4.83 7.41
CA ARG A 35 -8.13 -5.10 7.86
C ARG A 35 -7.47 -6.13 6.94
N LEU A 36 -6.20 -5.90 6.62
CA LEU A 36 -5.39 -6.86 5.87
C LEU A 36 -5.30 -8.19 6.64
N SER A 37 -5.27 -9.30 5.89
CA SER A 37 -4.78 -10.55 6.45
C SER A 37 -3.31 -10.39 6.83
N GLN A 38 -2.85 -11.17 7.82
CA GLN A 38 -1.45 -11.15 8.24
C GLN A 38 -0.49 -11.37 7.06
N TRP A 39 -0.88 -12.24 6.13
CA TRP A 39 -0.11 -12.50 4.91
C TRP A 39 0.02 -11.26 4.02
N ASN A 40 -1.08 -10.55 3.77
CA ASN A 40 -1.05 -9.34 2.95
C ASN A 40 -0.29 -8.20 3.63
N GLU A 41 -0.36 -8.10 4.95
CA GLU A 41 0.45 -7.16 5.73
C GLU A 41 1.95 -7.45 5.58
N ILE A 42 2.36 -8.73 5.68
CA ILE A 42 3.75 -9.16 5.43
C ILE A 42 4.18 -8.81 4.00
N LEU A 43 3.37 -9.14 2.99
CA LEU A 43 3.70 -8.85 1.59
C LEU A 43 3.86 -7.35 1.32
N LEU A 44 2.98 -6.52 1.90
CA LEU A 44 3.06 -5.07 1.75
C LEU A 44 4.36 -4.51 2.37
N ARG A 45 4.69 -4.95 3.60
CA ARG A 45 5.94 -4.57 4.26
C ARG A 45 7.17 -5.08 3.53
N TYR A 46 7.12 -6.30 3.00
CA TYR A 46 8.18 -6.87 2.18
C TYR A 46 8.40 -6.03 0.92
N ARG A 47 7.33 -5.64 0.21
CA ARG A 47 7.42 -4.79 -0.98
C ARG A 47 8.08 -3.43 -0.67
N ILE A 48 7.63 -2.73 0.38
CA ILE A 48 8.18 -1.44 0.78
C ILE A 48 9.65 -1.60 1.21
N GLY A 49 9.94 -2.61 2.04
CA GLY A 49 11.29 -2.91 2.51
C GLY A 49 12.26 -3.29 1.39
N SER A 50 11.79 -4.04 0.40
CA SER A 50 12.57 -4.40 -0.80
C SER A 50 12.95 -3.16 -1.60
N LEU A 51 12.00 -2.27 -1.89
CA LEU A 51 12.28 -1.02 -2.59
C LEU A 51 13.24 -0.11 -1.79
N ALA A 52 13.08 -0.06 -0.46
CA ALA A 52 13.98 0.69 0.41
C ALA A 52 15.39 0.09 0.42
N GLN A 53 15.53 -1.24 0.32
CA GLN A 53 16.83 -1.89 0.21
C GLN A 53 17.48 -1.59 -1.14
N ASP A 54 16.72 -1.73 -2.24
CA ASP A 54 17.19 -1.38 -3.59
C ASP A 54 17.66 0.08 -3.65
N LEU A 55 16.90 1.01 -3.05
CA LEU A 55 17.27 2.41 -2.97
C LEU A 55 18.54 2.63 -2.14
N LYS A 56 18.68 1.92 -1.01
CA LYS A 56 19.87 2.00 -0.15
C LYS A 56 21.14 1.61 -0.91
N ASP A 57 21.06 0.56 -1.71
CA ASP A 57 22.17 0.01 -2.49
C ASP A 57 22.44 0.80 -3.79
N ALA A 58 21.51 1.69 -4.19
CA ALA A 58 21.66 2.53 -5.37
C ALA A 58 22.76 3.60 -5.19
N PRO A 59 23.53 3.90 -6.25
CA PRO A 59 24.62 4.87 -6.20
C PRO A 59 24.14 6.30 -5.96
N GLU A 60 24.96 7.10 -5.29
CA GLU A 60 24.66 8.52 -5.05
C GLU A 60 24.64 9.32 -6.37
N ARG A 61 23.69 10.24 -6.49
CA ARG A 61 23.54 11.16 -7.65
C ARG A 61 23.27 10.47 -8.99
N ASP A 62 22.69 9.29 -8.97
CA ASP A 62 22.22 8.58 -10.17
C ASP A 62 20.74 8.90 -10.46
N PRO A 63 20.33 9.13 -11.73
CA PRO A 63 18.93 9.30 -12.10
C PRO A 63 18.01 8.16 -11.62
N GLN A 64 18.51 6.92 -11.58
CA GLN A 64 17.79 5.77 -11.05
C GLN A 64 17.53 5.90 -9.55
N THR A 65 18.48 6.45 -8.79
CA THR A 65 18.31 6.73 -7.35
C THR A 65 17.19 7.74 -7.12
N LEU A 66 17.09 8.78 -7.96
CA LEU A 66 15.98 9.75 -7.89
C LEU A 66 14.64 9.06 -8.16
N MET A 67 14.57 8.23 -9.20
CA MET A 67 13.36 7.49 -9.57
C MET A 67 12.95 6.49 -8.47
N LEU A 68 13.89 5.71 -7.93
CA LEU A 68 13.66 4.79 -6.82
C LEU A 68 13.18 5.52 -5.57
N SER A 69 13.75 6.68 -5.26
CA SER A 69 13.33 7.51 -4.12
C SER A 69 11.85 7.90 -4.23
N MET A 70 11.40 8.30 -5.43
CA MET A 70 10.00 8.62 -5.67
C MET A 70 9.09 7.40 -5.50
N PHE A 71 9.49 6.24 -6.02
CA PHE A 71 8.71 5.00 -5.88
C PHE A 71 8.63 4.52 -4.42
N VAL A 72 9.72 4.63 -3.66
CA VAL A 72 9.75 4.30 -2.23
C VAL A 72 8.77 5.18 -1.46
N VAL A 73 8.83 6.50 -1.63
CA VAL A 73 7.95 7.43 -0.92
C VAL A 73 6.50 7.20 -1.32
N GLN A 74 6.19 7.11 -2.62
CA GLN A 74 4.81 6.86 -3.06
C GLN A 74 4.27 5.53 -2.52
N SER A 75 5.02 4.44 -2.63
CA SER A 75 4.61 3.12 -2.13
C SER A 75 4.43 3.13 -0.62
N SER A 76 5.22 3.91 0.12
CA SER A 76 5.11 4.05 1.57
C SER A 76 3.85 4.80 1.96
N LEU A 77 3.50 5.89 1.28
CA LEU A 77 2.26 6.64 1.58
C LEU A 77 0.99 5.84 1.21
N GLU A 78 0.99 5.13 0.09
CA GLU A 78 -0.08 4.20 -0.27
C GLU A 78 -0.17 3.03 0.73
N GLY A 79 0.98 2.53 1.17
CA GLY A 79 1.12 1.52 2.20
C GLY A 79 0.54 1.98 3.53
N TYR A 80 0.84 3.21 3.96
CA TYR A 80 0.29 3.82 5.16
C TYR A 80 -1.24 3.82 5.15
N LEU A 81 -1.87 4.29 4.05
CA LEU A 81 -3.32 4.26 3.93
C LEU A 81 -3.86 2.83 4.08
N THR A 82 -3.22 1.85 3.44
CA THR A 82 -3.66 0.46 3.49
C THR A 82 -3.52 -0.15 4.89
N LEU A 83 -2.37 0.03 5.53
CA LEU A 83 -2.06 -0.49 6.87
C LEU A 83 -2.97 0.10 7.95
N HIS A 84 -3.34 1.38 7.80
CA HIS A 84 -4.25 2.09 8.71
C HIS A 84 -5.73 2.00 8.31
N GLN A 85 -6.09 1.13 7.36
CA GLN A 85 -7.48 0.91 6.94
C GLN A 85 -8.17 2.19 6.44
N HIS A 86 -7.46 2.96 5.61
CA HIS A 86 -8.00 4.08 4.87
C HIS A 86 -8.18 3.71 3.40
N TRP A 87 -9.27 4.19 2.79
CA TRP A 87 -9.48 4.01 1.37
C TRP A 87 -8.32 4.62 0.56
N PRO A 88 -7.84 3.93 -0.48
CA PRO A 88 -6.84 4.49 -1.37
C PRO A 88 -7.42 5.72 -2.08
N VAL A 89 -6.56 6.69 -2.37
CA VAL A 89 -6.92 7.91 -3.09
C VAL A 89 -6.06 8.04 -4.35
N PRO A 90 -6.51 8.77 -5.38
CA PRO A 90 -5.66 9.09 -6.51
C PRO A 90 -4.38 9.80 -6.05
N VAL A 91 -3.25 9.53 -6.72
CA VAL A 91 -1.92 10.08 -6.36
C VAL A 91 -1.93 11.60 -6.15
N LYS A 92 -2.68 12.35 -6.98
CA LYS A 92 -2.83 13.81 -6.86
C LYS A 92 -3.47 14.30 -5.54
N HIS A 93 -4.16 13.41 -4.81
CA HIS A 93 -4.78 13.69 -3.52
C HIS A 93 -4.04 13.01 -2.35
N LEU A 94 -2.96 12.26 -2.63
CA LEU A 94 -2.28 11.44 -1.63
C LEU A 94 -1.68 12.30 -0.52
N LEU A 95 -0.94 13.36 -0.85
CA LEU A 95 -0.33 14.24 0.16
C LEU A 95 -1.36 14.94 1.04
N GLU A 96 -2.41 15.51 0.43
CA GLU A 96 -3.51 16.12 1.18
C GLU A 96 -4.20 15.12 2.11
N ARG A 97 -4.35 13.87 1.65
CA ARG A 97 -4.94 12.81 2.46
C ARG A 97 -4.05 12.44 3.65
N ILE A 98 -2.74 12.32 3.43
CA ILE A 98 -1.78 12.02 4.50
C ILE A 98 -1.72 13.17 5.51
N ASP A 99 -1.67 14.44 5.09
CA ASP A 99 -1.64 15.59 6.01
C ASP A 99 -2.81 15.58 7.02
N LYS A 100 -3.99 15.13 6.58
CA LYS A 100 -5.19 15.06 7.44
C LYS A 100 -5.13 13.90 8.44
N LEU A 101 -4.40 12.83 8.12
CA LEU A 101 -4.34 11.60 8.90
C LEU A 101 -3.13 11.57 9.83
N ASP A 102 -1.97 11.96 9.30
CA ASP A 102 -0.69 12.09 9.99
C ASP A 102 0.03 13.34 9.45
N PRO A 103 -0.14 14.50 10.11
CA PRO A 103 0.50 15.75 9.70
C PRO A 103 2.04 15.68 9.68
N ALA A 104 2.64 14.86 10.55
CA ALA A 104 4.10 14.73 10.60
C ALA A 104 4.62 13.97 9.38
N LEU A 105 4.00 12.84 9.04
CA LEU A 105 4.32 12.10 7.81
C LEU A 105 4.02 12.94 6.56
N GLY A 106 2.95 13.73 6.58
CA GLY A 106 2.61 14.65 5.51
C GLY A 106 3.68 15.73 5.29
N GLN A 107 4.20 16.30 6.38
CA GLN A 107 5.32 17.24 6.33
C GLN A 107 6.59 16.60 5.76
N ASP A 108 6.94 15.39 6.18
CA ASP A 108 8.10 14.65 5.66
C ASP A 108 7.97 14.41 4.15
N ALA A 109 6.81 13.94 3.71
CA ALA A 109 6.52 13.71 2.30
C ALA A 109 6.56 15.01 1.47
N ARG A 110 6.01 16.11 1.98
CA ARG A 110 6.08 17.42 1.32
C ARG A 110 7.51 17.92 1.21
N ARG A 111 8.31 17.76 2.26
CA ARG A 111 9.74 18.09 2.24
C ARG A 111 10.44 17.28 1.15
N PHE A 112 10.15 15.99 1.04
CA PHE A 112 10.72 15.12 0.00
C PHE A 112 10.38 15.62 -1.42
N PHE A 113 9.11 15.91 -1.70
CA PHE A 113 8.68 16.32 -3.06
C PHE A 113 8.97 17.79 -3.40
N SER A 114 9.17 18.66 -2.42
CA SER A 114 9.45 20.09 -2.65
C SER A 114 10.94 20.38 -2.81
N ALA A 115 11.81 19.50 -2.33
CA ALA A 115 13.26 19.58 -2.50
C ALA A 115 13.73 18.66 -3.64
N MET A 116 15.04 18.64 -3.91
CA MET A 116 15.61 17.53 -4.67
C MET A 116 15.37 16.23 -3.90
N PRO A 117 14.99 15.12 -4.56
CA PRO A 117 14.76 13.84 -3.91
C PRO A 117 15.94 13.46 -3.00
N ASP A 118 15.64 13.34 -1.71
CA ASP A 118 16.59 13.02 -0.66
C ASP A 118 16.44 11.53 -0.32
N LYS A 119 17.47 10.76 -0.66
CA LYS A 119 17.54 9.31 -0.46
C LYS A 119 17.32 8.94 1.01
N GLU A 120 17.95 9.66 1.93
CA GLU A 120 17.85 9.37 3.37
C GLU A 120 16.43 9.65 3.87
N LEU A 121 15.81 10.74 3.41
CA LEU A 121 14.43 11.04 3.76
C LEU A 121 13.45 10.00 3.20
N ALA A 122 13.66 9.50 1.98
CA ALA A 122 12.83 8.44 1.41
C ALA A 122 12.92 7.14 2.23
N LEU A 123 14.13 6.76 2.65
CA LEU A 123 14.34 5.59 3.52
C LEU A 123 13.68 5.78 4.89
N TYR A 124 13.83 6.96 5.50
CA TYR A 124 13.19 7.31 6.76
C TYR A 124 11.66 7.19 6.68
N ILE A 125 11.04 7.73 5.63
CA ILE A 125 9.59 7.65 5.41
C ILE A 125 9.15 6.18 5.31
N ALA A 126 9.89 5.37 4.55
CA ALA A 126 9.57 3.95 4.39
C ALA A 126 9.60 3.21 5.73
N ASP A 127 10.65 3.40 6.52
CA ASP A 127 10.80 2.75 7.81
C ASP A 127 9.72 3.21 8.79
N LYS A 128 9.47 4.52 8.90
CA LYS A 128 8.43 5.11 9.75
C LYS A 128 7.04 4.52 9.48
N VAL A 129 6.71 4.23 8.22
CA VAL A 129 5.41 3.66 7.84
C VAL A 129 5.28 2.19 8.27
N ILE A 130 6.33 1.38 8.11
CA ILE A 130 6.24 -0.07 8.33
C ILE A 130 6.66 -0.52 9.72
N GLU A 131 7.43 0.29 10.45
CA GLU A 131 7.93 0.00 11.80
C GLU A 131 6.82 -0.37 12.80
N PRO A 132 5.68 0.36 12.88
CA PRO A 132 4.57 0.00 13.77
C PRO A 132 3.96 -1.38 13.50
N PHE A 133 4.21 -1.93 12.31
CA PHE A 133 3.70 -3.22 11.84
C PHE A 133 4.80 -4.30 11.85
N GLY A 134 5.89 -4.07 12.60
CA GLY A 134 7.00 -5.01 12.76
C GLY A 134 8.17 -4.78 11.80
N GLY A 135 8.20 -3.64 11.10
CA GLY A 135 9.35 -3.20 10.32
C GLY A 135 9.63 -4.01 9.05
N ARG A 136 10.86 -3.87 8.54
CA ARG A 136 11.36 -4.57 7.36
C ARG A 136 11.38 -6.08 7.58
N VAL A 137 10.92 -6.83 6.58
CA VAL A 137 10.97 -8.30 6.58
C VAL A 137 12.37 -8.73 6.15
N THR A 138 13.24 -9.09 7.11
CA THR A 138 14.62 -9.52 6.83
C THR A 138 14.77 -11.04 6.67
N HIS A 139 13.83 -11.82 7.20
CA HIS A 139 13.83 -13.27 7.13
C HIS A 139 12.41 -13.76 6.85
N TYR A 140 12.24 -14.56 5.79
CA TYR A 140 11.00 -15.26 5.50
C TYR A 140 11.29 -16.77 5.39
N SER A 141 10.52 -17.57 6.11
CA SER A 141 10.52 -19.03 5.96
C SER A 141 9.13 -19.45 5.49
N SER A 142 9.05 -20.05 4.31
CA SER A 142 7.79 -20.62 3.83
C SER A 142 7.39 -21.80 4.73
N PRO A 143 6.09 -21.99 5.01
CA PRO A 143 5.61 -23.21 5.62
C PRO A 143 6.12 -24.41 4.81
N LYS A 144 6.86 -25.31 5.44
CA LYS A 144 7.28 -26.56 4.80
C LYS A 144 6.04 -27.45 4.71
N GLU A 145 5.40 -27.50 3.54
CA GLU A 145 4.43 -28.54 3.27
C GLU A 145 5.16 -29.88 3.31
N ARG A 146 4.68 -30.81 4.14
CA ARG A 146 5.13 -32.20 4.06
C ARG A 146 4.68 -32.72 2.70
N MET A 147 5.61 -33.00 1.80
CA MET A 147 5.34 -33.84 0.64
C MET A 147 4.80 -35.16 1.16
N THR A 148 3.48 -35.34 1.13
CA THR A 148 2.89 -36.68 1.23
C THR A 148 3.29 -37.42 -0.03
N GLU A 149 4.19 -38.39 0.12
CA GLU A 149 4.53 -39.37 -0.90
C GLU A 149 3.25 -40.07 -1.38
N ARG A 150 2.62 -39.55 -2.43
CA ARG A 150 1.62 -40.27 -3.22
C ARG A 150 2.13 -40.33 -4.64
N GLY A 151 2.82 -41.41 -4.97
CA GLY A 151 3.30 -41.64 -6.33
C GLY A 151 4.35 -42.74 -6.46
N GLN A 152 4.16 -43.89 -5.81
CA GLN A 152 4.78 -45.16 -6.24
C GLN A 152 3.75 -46.29 -6.07
N GLU A 153 2.73 -46.30 -6.93
CA GLU A 153 2.09 -47.56 -7.31
C GLU A 153 2.56 -47.84 -8.75
N GLY A 154 3.49 -48.79 -8.85
CA GLY A 154 3.97 -49.33 -10.12
C GLY A 154 2.96 -50.29 -10.74
N PRO A 155 3.14 -50.60 -12.05
CA PRO A 155 2.26 -51.46 -12.83
C PRO A 155 2.23 -52.93 -12.36
#